data_AF-A0A2S2N4X8-F1
#
_entry.id   AF-A0A2S2N4X8-F1
#
_cell.length_a   1.000
_cell.length_b   1.000
_cell.length_c   1.000
_cell.angle_alpha   90.00
_cell.angle_beta   90.00
_cell.angle_gamma   90.00
#
_symmetry.space_group_name_H-M   'P 1'
#
loop_
_entity.id
_entity.type
_entity.pdbx_description
1 polymer ?
#
loop_
_entity_poly.entity_id
_entity_poly.type
_entity_poly.pdbx_seq_one_letter_code
_entity_poly.pdbx_strand_id
1 'polypeptide(L)'
;ARSPTNEALLFHEKCGALIKLSNGHKTAERRRPLDEFNNGVVLTNRPLRDGEMFEIRIDKLVDKWSGSIEIGVTAHNPNSLEYPATMTNLRSGTIMMSGCGILTNGKGTRREYCEFSLDELQEGDHIGLTRKAN
;
A
#
# COMPACT_ATOMS: atom_id res chain seq x y z
N ALA A 1 30.40 10.00 -7.13
CA ALA A 1 29.08 10.65 -7.15
C ALA A 1 28.04 9.59 -7.54
N ARG A 2 27.00 9.36 -6.72
CA ARG A 2 25.90 8.45 -7.10
C ARG A 2 25.10 9.10 -8.22
N SER A 3 24.80 8.35 -9.27
CA SER A 3 23.96 8.79 -10.39
C SER A 3 22.55 9.13 -9.88
N PRO A 4 21.88 10.18 -10.38
CA PRO A 4 20.54 10.58 -9.95
C PRO A 4 19.41 9.66 -10.43
N THR A 5 19.72 8.55 -11.11
CA THR A 5 18.75 7.79 -11.91
C THR A 5 18.30 6.46 -11.30
N ASN A 6 18.81 6.04 -10.14
CA ASN A 6 18.43 4.75 -9.54
C ASN A 6 18.14 4.85 -8.03
N GLU A 7 17.32 5.82 -7.63
CA GLU A 7 16.80 5.86 -6.27
C GLU A 7 15.83 4.68 -6.05
N ALA A 8 16.14 3.82 -5.08
CA ALA A 8 15.28 2.69 -4.74
C ALA A 8 13.87 3.17 -4.33
N LEU A 9 12.85 2.40 -4.68
CA LEU A 9 11.53 2.57 -4.08
C LEU A 9 11.59 2.12 -2.63
N LEU A 10 11.25 3.04 -1.74
CA LEU A 10 11.18 2.86 -0.29
C LEU A 10 9.81 3.31 0.19
N PHE A 11 9.45 3.00 1.42
CA PHE A 11 8.33 3.67 2.08
C PHE A 11 8.69 5.13 2.37
N HIS A 12 7.74 6.02 2.16
CA HIS A 12 7.85 7.44 2.49
C HIS A 12 7.92 7.61 4.01
N GLU A 13 8.70 8.59 4.50
CA GLU A 13 8.87 8.84 5.94
C GLU A 13 7.55 9.23 6.63
N LYS A 14 6.72 10.04 5.95
CA LYS A 14 5.34 10.32 6.36
C LYS A 14 4.47 9.10 6.07
N CYS A 15 3.75 8.65 7.08
CA CYS A 15 2.89 7.47 7.06
C CYS A 15 1.78 7.61 8.12
N GLY A 16 0.86 6.65 8.15
CA GLY A 16 -0.21 6.59 9.13
C GLY A 16 0.29 6.54 10.57
N ALA A 17 -0.52 7.03 11.50
CA ALA A 17 -0.14 7.23 12.90
C ALA A 17 0.33 5.95 13.61
N LEU A 18 -0.11 4.78 13.14
CA LEU A 18 0.25 3.49 13.72
C LEU A 18 1.33 2.76 12.93
N ILE A 19 2.09 3.43 12.07
CA ILE A 19 3.21 2.78 11.36
C ILE A 19 4.53 2.96 12.12
N LYS A 20 5.34 1.92 12.08
CA LYS A 20 6.77 1.95 12.38
C LYS A 20 7.53 1.53 11.13
N LEU A 21 8.39 2.42 10.65
CA LEU A 21 9.31 2.12 9.56
C LEU A 21 10.63 1.61 10.13
N SER A 22 11.23 0.65 9.45
CA SER A 22 12.54 0.10 9.79
C SER A 22 13.29 -0.31 8.53
N ASN A 23 14.49 -0.88 8.69
CA ASN A 23 15.33 -1.36 7.58
C ASN A 23 15.59 -0.29 6.50
N GLY A 24 15.88 0.96 6.94
CA GLY A 24 16.08 2.08 6.01
C GLY A 24 14.84 2.38 5.16
N HIS A 25 13.65 2.32 5.77
CA HIS A 25 12.34 2.49 5.12
C HIS A 25 11.98 1.41 4.09
N LYS A 26 12.54 0.20 4.21
CA LYS A 26 12.15 -0.96 3.40
C LYS A 26 11.14 -1.87 4.07
N THR A 27 10.88 -1.64 5.35
CA THR A 27 9.93 -2.44 6.14
C THR A 27 8.98 -1.49 6.87
N ALA A 28 7.70 -1.78 6.77
CA ALA A 28 6.64 -1.08 7.50
C ALA A 28 5.86 -2.10 8.34
N GLU A 29 5.67 -1.80 9.61
CA GLU A 29 4.88 -2.63 10.54
C GLU A 29 3.87 -1.78 11.30
N ARG A 30 2.70 -2.35 11.59
CA ARG A 30 1.70 -1.71 12.43
C ARG A 30 2.14 -1.77 13.90
N ARG A 31 2.18 -0.62 14.58
CA ARG A 31 2.39 -0.49 16.02
C ARG A 31 1.18 -1.04 16.75
N ARG A 32 1.41 -1.77 17.84
CA ARG A 32 0.35 -2.38 18.66
C ARG A 32 -0.66 -3.16 17.81
N PRO A 33 -0.20 -4.16 17.03
CA PRO A 33 -1.03 -4.81 16.02
C PRO A 33 -2.25 -5.55 16.59
N LEU A 34 -2.25 -5.83 17.90
CA LEU A 34 -3.35 -6.47 18.62
C LEU A 34 -4.41 -5.46 19.13
N ASP A 35 -4.10 -4.17 19.20
CA ASP A 35 -5.00 -3.17 19.80
C ASP A 35 -5.88 -2.50 18.73
N GLU A 36 -5.33 -2.22 17.55
CA GLU A 36 -5.99 -1.50 16.47
C GLU A 36 -5.55 -2.04 15.10
N PHE A 37 -6.46 -2.03 14.12
CA PHE A 37 -6.23 -2.62 12.79
C PHE A 37 -6.02 -1.64 11.64
N ASN A 38 -6.49 -0.40 11.78
CA ASN A 38 -6.45 0.65 10.76
C ASN A 38 -5.30 1.64 11.02
N ASN A 39 -5.31 2.81 10.37
CA ASN A 39 -4.29 3.86 10.53
C ASN A 39 -2.86 3.39 10.15
N GLY A 40 -2.80 2.34 9.34
CA GLY A 40 -1.58 1.66 8.87
C GLY A 40 -1.19 2.01 7.43
N VAL A 41 -1.49 3.23 6.98
CA VAL A 41 -1.25 3.62 5.58
C VAL A 41 0.22 3.96 5.35
N VAL A 42 0.80 3.39 4.28
CA VAL A 42 2.13 3.74 3.78
C VAL A 42 2.07 4.06 2.29
N LEU A 43 2.95 4.95 1.82
CA LEU A 43 3.11 5.30 0.40
C LEU A 43 4.58 5.14 0.00
N THR A 44 4.85 5.08 -1.30
CA THR A 44 6.22 5.10 -1.80
C THR A 44 6.87 6.47 -1.60
N ASN A 45 8.18 6.50 -1.36
CA ASN A 45 8.96 7.71 -1.14
C ASN A 45 9.01 8.64 -2.37
N ARG A 46 8.71 8.09 -3.55
CA ARG A 46 8.61 8.82 -4.82
C ARG A 46 7.55 8.18 -5.72
N PRO A 47 7.08 8.90 -6.75
CA PRO A 47 6.20 8.30 -7.76
C PRO A 47 6.83 7.09 -8.45
N LEU A 48 5.99 6.11 -8.78
CA LEU A 48 6.38 5.00 -9.65
C LEU A 48 6.59 5.51 -11.09
N ARG A 49 7.68 5.06 -11.70
CA ARG A 49 7.96 5.29 -13.12
C ARG A 49 7.17 4.31 -13.99
N ASP A 50 7.06 4.61 -15.27
CA ASP A 50 6.37 3.73 -16.21
C ASP A 50 7.16 2.41 -16.36
N GLY A 51 6.45 1.29 -16.26
CA GLY A 51 7.03 -0.05 -16.26
C GLY A 51 7.77 -0.44 -14.98
N GLU A 52 7.84 0.45 -13.98
CA GLU A 52 8.46 0.15 -12.70
C GLU A 52 7.50 -0.63 -11.79
N MET A 53 7.99 -1.76 -11.27
CA MET A 53 7.27 -2.57 -10.31
C MET A 53 7.61 -2.14 -8.88
N PHE A 54 6.58 -1.95 -8.08
CA PHE A 54 6.69 -1.88 -6.63
C PHE A 54 6.14 -3.18 -6.05
N GLU A 55 7.02 -4.01 -5.50
CA GLU A 55 6.67 -5.29 -4.88
C GLU A 55 6.90 -5.23 -3.37
N ILE A 56 6.00 -5.84 -2.62
CA ILE A 56 6.12 -6.06 -1.18
C ILE A 56 5.95 -7.54 -0.86
N ARG A 57 6.56 -7.97 0.25
CA ARG A 57 6.35 -9.28 0.87
C ARG A 57 5.57 -9.13 2.16
N ILE A 58 4.65 -10.04 2.43
CA ILE A 58 4.00 -10.16 3.73
C ILE A 58 4.95 -10.82 4.72
N ASP A 59 5.59 -10.02 5.58
CA ASP A 59 6.54 -10.54 6.56
C ASP A 59 5.86 -11.25 7.74
N LYS A 60 4.73 -10.70 8.21
CA LYS A 60 3.94 -11.23 9.33
C LYS A 60 2.46 -10.89 9.19
N LEU A 61 1.60 -11.79 9.64
CA LEU A 61 0.15 -11.61 9.73
C LEU A 61 -0.34 -11.65 11.19
N VAL A 62 -1.50 -11.05 11.41
CA VAL A 62 -2.16 -11.00 12.72
C VAL A 62 -3.56 -11.55 12.54
N ASP A 63 -3.80 -12.73 13.07
CA ASP A 63 -5.05 -13.50 12.95
C ASP A 63 -6.21 -12.98 13.80
N LYS A 64 -5.96 -12.01 14.70
CA LYS A 64 -6.97 -11.40 15.57
C LYS A 64 -8.08 -10.67 14.82
N TRP A 65 -7.81 -10.16 13.61
CA TRP A 65 -8.72 -9.27 12.90
C TRP A 65 -9.29 -9.93 11.65
N SER A 66 -10.59 -9.76 11.42
CA SER A 66 -11.21 -10.07 10.13
C SER A 66 -11.00 -8.89 9.17
N GLY A 67 -10.06 -9.05 8.23
CA GLY A 67 -9.73 -8.07 7.21
C GLY A 67 -8.41 -8.41 6.53
N SER A 68 -8.14 -7.77 5.39
CA SER A 68 -6.88 -7.97 4.65
C SER A 68 -6.19 -6.64 4.36
N ILE A 69 -5.00 -6.72 3.78
CA ILE A 69 -4.30 -5.59 3.21
C ILE A 69 -5.08 -5.02 2.02
N GLU A 70 -4.97 -3.72 1.83
CA GLU A 70 -5.39 -3.03 0.61
C GLU A 70 -4.14 -2.50 -0.09
N ILE A 71 -4.06 -2.63 -1.41
CA ILE A 71 -2.93 -2.19 -2.20
C ILE A 71 -3.42 -1.42 -3.42
N GLY A 72 -2.73 -0.34 -3.81
CA GLY A 72 -3.18 0.49 -4.91
C GLY A 72 -2.26 1.64 -5.24
N VAL A 73 -2.77 2.53 -6.08
CA VAL A 73 -2.04 3.72 -6.54
C VAL A 73 -2.80 4.98 -6.17
N THR A 74 -2.05 6.06 -5.96
CA THR A 74 -2.61 7.38 -5.68
C THR A 74 -1.87 8.49 -6.42
N ALA A 75 -2.60 9.55 -6.76
CA ALA A 75 -2.06 10.80 -7.28
C ALA A 75 -1.75 11.82 -6.17
N HIS A 76 -2.08 11.53 -4.90
CA HIS A 76 -1.82 12.43 -3.78
C HIS A 76 -0.33 12.47 -3.44
N ASN A 77 0.18 13.66 -3.13
CA ASN A 77 1.56 13.83 -2.69
C ASN A 77 1.70 13.37 -1.21
N PRO A 78 2.59 12.41 -0.89
CA PRO A 78 2.76 11.90 0.46
C PRO A 78 3.22 12.98 1.47
N ASN A 79 3.83 14.08 1.01
CA ASN A 79 4.25 15.18 1.87
C ASN A 79 3.08 16.04 2.38
N SER A 80 2.00 16.14 1.61
CA SER A 80 0.84 17.00 1.91
C SER A 80 -0.43 16.20 2.23
N LEU A 81 -0.40 14.88 2.08
CA LEU A 81 -1.54 14.03 2.38
C LEU A 81 -1.78 13.98 3.89
N GLU A 82 -3.00 14.29 4.31
CA GLU A 82 -3.50 13.91 5.62
C GLU A 82 -3.88 12.43 5.57
N TYR A 83 -3.10 11.58 6.24
CA TYR A 83 -3.22 10.14 6.14
C TYR A 83 -4.55 9.66 6.77
N PRO A 84 -5.45 9.03 5.98
CA PRO A 84 -6.70 8.49 6.49
C PRO A 84 -6.47 7.17 7.24
N ALA A 85 -7.51 6.67 7.91
CA ALA A 85 -7.49 5.33 8.51
C ALA A 85 -7.25 4.22 7.48
N THR A 86 -7.76 4.41 6.25
CA THR A 86 -7.49 3.60 5.05
C THR A 86 -7.56 4.48 3.81
N MET A 87 -6.79 4.16 2.76
CA MET A 87 -6.83 4.82 1.47
C MET A 87 -8.17 4.66 0.74
N THR A 88 -8.98 3.65 1.05
CA THR A 88 -10.33 3.50 0.46
C THR A 88 -11.34 4.54 0.96
N ASN A 89 -11.02 5.28 2.02
CA ASN A 89 -11.82 6.42 2.47
C ASN A 89 -11.66 7.67 1.59
N LEU A 90 -10.59 7.76 0.79
CA LEU A 90 -10.35 8.94 -0.06
C LEU A 90 -11.33 8.97 -1.24
N ARG A 91 -11.88 10.15 -1.53
CA ARG A 91 -12.91 10.38 -2.56
C ARG A 91 -12.36 10.94 -3.88
N SER A 92 -11.04 10.96 -4.03
CA SER A 92 -10.36 11.44 -5.23
C SER A 92 -8.94 10.86 -5.32
N GLY A 93 -8.39 10.81 -6.53
CA GLY A 93 -6.99 10.49 -6.77
C GLY A 93 -6.53 9.11 -6.30
N THR A 94 -7.42 8.11 -6.20
CA THR A 94 -7.06 6.76 -5.74
C THR A 94 -7.69 5.65 -6.58
N ILE A 95 -6.91 4.59 -6.80
CA ILE A 95 -7.37 3.29 -7.30
C ILE A 95 -6.79 2.23 -6.37
N MET A 96 -7.65 1.57 -5.61
CA MET A 96 -7.27 0.60 -4.58
C MET A 96 -7.86 -0.76 -4.90
N MET A 97 -7.12 -1.83 -4.63
CA MET A 97 -7.61 -3.19 -4.59
C MET A 97 -7.86 -3.58 -3.13
N SER A 98 -9.02 -4.18 -2.86
CA SER A 98 -9.43 -4.72 -1.56
C SER A 98 -10.15 -6.04 -1.79
N GLY A 99 -9.69 -7.11 -1.14
CA GLY A 99 -10.14 -8.48 -1.48
C GLY A 99 -9.89 -8.77 -2.96
N CYS A 100 -10.93 -9.13 -3.71
CA CYS A 100 -10.87 -9.32 -5.17
C CYS A 100 -11.36 -8.09 -5.98
N GLY A 101 -11.75 -7.00 -5.33
CA GLY A 101 -12.38 -5.84 -5.97
C GLY A 101 -11.47 -4.62 -6.13
N ILE A 102 -11.79 -3.77 -7.12
CA ILE A 102 -11.19 -2.44 -7.32
C ILE A 102 -12.16 -1.36 -6.85
N LEU A 103 -11.62 -0.42 -6.08
CA LEU A 103 -12.27 0.82 -5.68
C LEU A 103 -11.55 1.99 -6.34
N THR A 104 -12.30 2.80 -7.07
CA THR A 104 -11.82 4.09 -7.59
C THR A 104 -12.41 5.19 -6.75
N ASN A 105 -11.57 6.01 -6.13
CA ASN A 105 -12.00 7.12 -5.28
C ASN A 105 -12.98 6.66 -4.16
N GLY A 106 -12.68 5.49 -3.58
CA GLY A 106 -13.46 4.87 -2.52
C GLY A 106 -14.83 4.32 -2.95
N LYS A 107 -15.10 4.23 -4.25
CA LYS A 107 -16.30 3.60 -4.81
C LYS A 107 -15.92 2.32 -5.53
N GLY A 108 -16.58 1.21 -5.22
CA GLY A 108 -16.36 -0.07 -5.91
C GLY A 108 -16.69 0.04 -7.40
N THR A 109 -15.68 -0.05 -8.26
CA THR A 109 -15.80 0.04 -9.72
C THR A 109 -15.69 -1.32 -10.41
N ARG A 110 -15.06 -2.30 -9.75
CA ARG A 110 -15.00 -3.68 -10.22
C ARG A 110 -15.03 -4.63 -9.03
N ARG A 111 -15.89 -5.65 -9.04
CA ARG A 111 -16.01 -6.60 -7.90
C ARG A 111 -15.06 -7.77 -8.00
N GLU A 112 -14.80 -8.25 -9.21
CA GLU A 112 -13.95 -9.42 -9.49
C GLU A 112 -12.87 -9.00 -10.49
N TYR A 113 -11.78 -8.47 -9.96
CA TYR A 113 -10.65 -8.01 -10.74
C TYR A 113 -9.80 -9.18 -11.25
N CYS A 114 -9.52 -10.12 -10.36
CA CYS A 114 -8.78 -11.34 -10.62
C CYS A 114 -9.36 -12.49 -9.80
N GLU A 115 -8.93 -13.70 -10.15
CA GLU A 115 -9.30 -14.94 -9.47
C GLU A 115 -8.76 -15.00 -8.04
N PHE A 116 -7.60 -14.38 -7.79
CA PHE A 116 -6.97 -14.32 -6.48
C PHE A 116 -7.50 -13.14 -5.66
N SER A 117 -7.90 -13.40 -4.42
CA SER A 117 -8.24 -12.35 -3.46
C SER A 117 -7.03 -11.95 -2.62
N LEU A 118 -6.92 -10.66 -2.28
CA LEU A 118 -5.98 -10.24 -1.24
C LEU A 118 -6.29 -10.89 0.11
N ASP A 119 -7.52 -11.37 0.34
CA ASP A 119 -7.91 -12.04 1.58
C ASP A 119 -7.25 -13.41 1.77
N GLU A 120 -6.68 -13.99 0.70
CA GLU A 120 -6.06 -15.31 0.72
C GLU A 120 -4.55 -15.25 1.05
N LEU A 121 -3.97 -14.06 1.05
CA LEU A 121 -2.54 -13.85 1.24
C LEU A 121 -2.04 -14.35 2.60
N GLN A 122 -0.88 -15.02 2.56
CA GLN A 122 -0.20 -15.60 3.71
C GLN A 122 1.18 -14.95 3.95
N GLU A 123 1.76 -15.21 5.12
CA GLU A 123 3.15 -14.85 5.39
C GLU A 123 4.08 -15.49 4.34
N GLY A 124 4.94 -14.66 3.73
CA GLY A 124 5.83 -15.06 2.65
C GLY A 124 5.32 -14.74 1.25
N ASP A 125 4.03 -14.46 1.08
CA ASP A 125 3.48 -14.07 -0.23
C ASP A 125 3.96 -12.69 -0.67
N HIS A 126 4.02 -12.50 -1.98
CA HIS A 126 4.48 -11.26 -2.62
C HIS A 126 3.37 -10.66 -3.46
N ILE A 127 3.24 -9.33 -3.41
CA ILE A 127 2.25 -8.59 -4.17
C ILE A 127 2.95 -7.41 -4.83
N GLY A 128 2.75 -7.26 -6.13
CA GLY A 128 3.36 -6.23 -6.94
C GLY A 128 2.34 -5.33 -7.63
N LEU A 129 2.68 -4.05 -7.74
CA LEU A 129 1.99 -3.07 -8.58
C LEU A 129 2.94 -2.59 -9.67
N THR A 130 2.45 -2.47 -10.90
CA THR A 130 3.20 -1.83 -12.00
C THR A 130 2.33 -0.79 -12.67
N ARG A 131 2.87 0.42 -12.85
CA ARG A 131 2.24 1.42 -13.70
C ARG A 131 2.57 1.10 -15.16
N LYS A 132 1.56 0.76 -15.95
CA LYS A 132 1.75 0.50 -17.38
C LYS A 132 2.15 1.80 -18.09
N ALA A 133 3.15 1.73 -18.97
CA ALA A 133 3.43 2.80 -19.93
C ALA A 133 2.22 2.95 -20.87
N ASN A 134 1.83 4.19 -21.16
CA ASN A 134 0.77 4.48 -22.13
C ASN A 134 1.25 4.26 -23.56
#